data_AF-A0A851LZM1-F1
#
_entry.id   AF-A0A851LZM1-F1
#
_cell.length_a   1.000
_cell.length_b   1.000
_cell.length_c   1.000
_cell.angle_alpha   90.00
_cell.angle_beta   90.00
_cell.angle_gamma   90.00
#
_symmetry.space_group_name_H-M   'P 1'
#
loop_
_entity.id
_entity.type
_entity.pdbx_description
1 polymer ?
#
loop_
_entity_poly.entity_id
_entity_poly.type
_entity_poly.pdbx_seq_one_letter_code
_entity_poly.pdbx_strand_id
1 'polypeptide(L)'
;AMISYNIITGDTLTKVFQRIPGVGPDNVLTDRHFIILLTTIIFTLPISLYRDIAKLGKVNHNSTSNGFEQSLLMVFWFSLRLTITTGPKLPKSENAWIFAKPNAVQAIGVMSFAFICNHNSFLIYGSLEEPTLKNWSRVTHVSVSFAVVISVVFAACGYITFTGYTEGDIFENYCRDDNLATFGRFCYGVTVILTFPLECFVTREVIANVFFRGNLSTVFHIVVTVVLIAVATGVSLVYDCLGIVLELN
;
A
#
# COMPACT_ATOMS: atom_id res chain seq x y z
N ALA A 1 -8.38 -0.34 3.28
CA ALA A 1 -7.24 -1.05 2.65
C ALA A 1 -7.37 -1.16 1.13
N MET A 2 -8.25 -2.03 0.60
CA MET A 2 -8.36 -2.24 -0.86
C MET A 2 -8.60 -0.95 -1.67
N ILE A 3 -9.44 -0.04 -1.16
CA ILE A 3 -9.71 1.26 -1.81
C ILE A 3 -8.44 2.10 -1.89
N SER A 4 -7.71 2.21 -0.78
CA SER A 4 -6.44 2.93 -0.67
C SER A 4 -5.39 2.39 -1.64
N TYR A 5 -5.30 1.05 -1.79
CA TYR A 5 -4.37 0.41 -2.71
C TYR A 5 -4.65 0.75 -4.16
N ASN A 6 -5.91 0.80 -4.57
CA ASN A 6 -6.29 1.23 -5.91
C ASN A 6 -5.91 2.69 -6.16
N ILE A 7 -6.19 3.60 -5.22
CA ILE A 7 -5.82 5.02 -5.32
C ILE A 7 -4.30 5.17 -5.47
N ILE A 8 -3.52 4.54 -4.58
CA ILE A 8 -2.05 4.53 -4.64
C ILE A 8 -1.56 4.00 -5.99
N THR A 9 -2.12 2.90 -6.47
CA THR A 9 -1.74 2.31 -7.76
C THR A 9 -2.02 3.27 -8.91
N GLY A 10 -3.17 3.96 -8.90
CA GLY A 10 -3.52 5.00 -9.86
C GLY A 10 -2.52 6.16 -9.84
N ASP A 11 -2.27 6.74 -8.67
CA ASP A 11 -1.43 7.94 -8.53
C ASP A 11 0.03 7.69 -8.89
N THR A 12 0.56 6.53 -8.49
CA THR A 12 1.96 6.14 -8.72
C THR A 12 2.20 5.73 -10.17
N LEU A 13 1.38 4.84 -10.73
CA LEU A 13 1.60 4.31 -12.07
C LEU A 13 1.30 5.33 -13.16
N THR A 14 0.35 6.25 -12.94
CA THR A 14 0.11 7.37 -13.88
C THR A 14 1.40 8.16 -14.12
N LYS A 15 2.16 8.47 -13.05
CA LYS A 15 3.44 9.19 -13.16
C LYS A 15 4.53 8.34 -13.81
N VAL A 16 4.49 7.02 -13.63
CA VAL A 16 5.41 6.09 -14.30
C VAL A 16 5.12 6.03 -15.80
N PHE A 17 3.85 5.93 -16.21
CA PHE A 17 3.47 5.87 -17.62
C PHE A 17 3.74 7.17 -18.38
N GLN A 18 3.61 8.32 -17.71
CA GLN A 18 4.02 9.61 -18.27
C GLN A 18 5.52 9.71 -18.59
N ARG A 19 6.36 8.83 -18.04
CA ARG A 19 7.79 8.78 -18.37
C ARG A 19 8.07 8.07 -19.69
N ILE A 20 7.10 7.33 -20.24
CA ILE A 20 7.26 6.62 -21.50
C ILE A 20 7.24 7.64 -22.65
N PRO A 21 8.29 7.69 -23.49
CA PRO A 21 8.34 8.63 -24.61
C PRO A 21 7.15 8.39 -25.55
N GLY A 22 6.36 9.44 -25.80
CA GLY A 22 5.14 9.38 -26.62
C GLY A 22 3.82 9.41 -25.82
N VAL A 23 3.87 9.33 -24.49
CA VAL A 23 2.69 9.53 -23.63
C VAL A 23 2.55 11.02 -23.30
N GLY A 24 1.72 11.72 -24.07
CA GLY A 24 1.39 13.12 -23.81
C GLY A 24 0.39 13.32 -22.66
N PRO A 25 0.15 14.58 -22.22
CA PRO A 25 -0.83 14.91 -21.19
C PRO A 25 -2.26 14.46 -21.55
N ASP A 26 -2.58 14.44 -22.84
CA ASP A 26 -3.92 14.09 -23.35
C ASP A 26 -4.10 12.58 -23.59
N ASN A 27 -3.09 11.77 -23.26
CA ASN A 27 -3.16 10.32 -23.45
C ASN A 27 -3.99 9.69 -22.31
N VAL A 28 -4.79 8.67 -22.64
CA VAL A 28 -5.62 7.93 -21.68
C VAL A 28 -4.79 7.28 -20.57
N LEU A 29 -3.51 6.99 -20.83
CA LEU A 29 -2.54 6.49 -19.84
C LEU A 29 -2.12 7.53 -18.78
N THR A 30 -2.49 8.80 -18.97
CA THR A 30 -2.31 9.90 -18.01
C THR A 30 -3.53 10.03 -17.07
N ASP A 31 -4.67 9.38 -17.39
CA ASP A 31 -5.84 9.41 -16.52
C ASP A 31 -5.73 8.33 -15.43
N ARG A 32 -5.68 8.77 -14.17
CA ARG A 32 -5.64 7.86 -13.03
C ARG A 32 -6.81 6.88 -12.99
N HIS A 33 -8.00 7.30 -13.42
CA HIS A 33 -9.21 6.45 -13.38
C HIS A 33 -9.06 5.27 -14.34
N PHE A 34 -8.50 5.56 -15.52
CA PHE A 34 -8.19 4.54 -16.50
C PHE A 34 -7.12 3.57 -15.98
N ILE A 35 -6.06 4.08 -15.33
CA ILE A 35 -5.01 3.23 -14.75
C ILE A 35 -5.56 2.32 -13.64
N ILE A 36 -6.43 2.83 -12.77
CA ILE A 36 -7.09 2.02 -11.72
C ILE A 36 -7.90 0.90 -12.37
N LEU A 37 -8.71 1.20 -13.39
CA LEU A 37 -9.50 0.19 -14.10
C LEU A 37 -8.63 -0.84 -14.83
N LEU A 38 -7.61 -0.36 -15.55
CA LEU A 38 -6.68 -1.19 -16.32
C LEU A 38 -5.96 -2.18 -15.41
N THR A 39 -5.36 -1.69 -14.33
CA THR A 39 -4.62 -2.52 -13.36
C THR A 39 -5.54 -3.49 -12.63
N THR A 40 -6.75 -3.04 -12.30
CA THR A 40 -7.76 -3.90 -11.67
C THR A 40 -8.13 -5.08 -12.57
N ILE A 41 -8.41 -4.83 -13.85
CA ILE A 41 -8.84 -5.86 -14.79
C ILE A 41 -7.69 -6.80 -15.16
N ILE A 42 -6.49 -6.27 -15.40
CA ILE A 42 -5.35 -7.05 -15.92
C ILE A 42 -4.62 -7.81 -14.80
N PHE A 43 -4.48 -7.22 -13.62
CA PHE A 43 -3.67 -7.79 -12.55
C PHE A 43 -4.51 -8.16 -11.33
N THR A 44 -5.18 -7.19 -10.72
CA THR A 44 -5.80 -7.38 -9.40
C THR A 44 -6.90 -8.45 -9.41
N LEU A 45 -7.79 -8.42 -10.41
CA LEU A 45 -8.91 -9.35 -10.56
C LEU A 45 -8.44 -10.79 -10.80
N PRO A 46 -7.61 -11.10 -11.82
CA PRO A 46 -7.18 -12.48 -12.06
C PRO A 46 -6.39 -13.05 -10.89
N ILE A 47 -5.56 -12.24 -10.22
CA ILE A 47 -4.79 -12.69 -9.06
C ILE A 47 -5.72 -12.96 -7.86
N SER A 48 -6.72 -12.11 -7.61
CA SER A 48 -7.67 -12.29 -6.50
C SER A 48 -8.63 -13.46 -6.68
N LEU A 49 -8.89 -13.87 -7.93
CA LEU A 49 -9.70 -15.05 -8.24
C LEU A 49 -8.99 -16.37 -7.95
N TYR A 50 -7.66 -16.36 -7.82
CA TYR A 50 -6.90 -17.56 -7.48
C TYR A 50 -7.33 -18.11 -6.11
N ARG A 51 -7.58 -19.42 -6.06
CA ARG A 51 -8.12 -20.11 -4.88
C ARG A 51 -7.07 -20.48 -3.84
N ASP A 52 -5.86 -20.77 -4.32
CA ASP A 52 -4.81 -21.35 -3.49
C ASP A 52 -3.84 -20.26 -3.04
N ILE A 53 -4.06 -19.77 -1.82
CA ILE A 53 -3.14 -18.82 -1.19
C ILE A 53 -1.83 -19.46 -0.80
N ALA A 54 -1.73 -20.76 -0.57
CA ALA A 54 -0.43 -21.36 -0.29
C ALA A 54 0.51 -21.27 -1.50
N LYS A 55 -0.04 -21.22 -2.73
CA LYS A 55 0.74 -20.94 -3.95
C LYS A 55 1.06 -19.47 -4.13
N LEU A 56 0.14 -18.56 -3.84
CA LEU A 56 0.42 -17.12 -3.79
C LEU A 56 1.39 -16.75 -2.68
N GLY A 57 1.32 -17.45 -1.56
CA GLY A 57 2.20 -17.39 -0.41
C GLY A 57 3.57 -17.96 -0.70
N LYS A 58 3.70 -18.98 -1.58
CA LYS A 58 4.98 -19.50 -2.11
C LYS A 58 5.57 -18.64 -3.23
N VAL A 59 4.75 -18.08 -4.11
CA VAL A 59 5.15 -17.03 -5.06
C VAL A 59 5.58 -15.80 -4.29
N ASN A 60 4.84 -15.43 -3.25
CA ASN A 60 5.24 -14.44 -2.26
C ASN A 60 6.40 -14.91 -1.40
N HIS A 61 6.64 -16.19 -1.11
CA HIS A 61 7.79 -16.67 -0.31
C HIS A 61 9.09 -16.60 -1.12
N ASN A 62 9.04 -16.97 -2.40
CA ASN A 62 10.09 -16.68 -3.38
C ASN A 62 10.20 -15.17 -3.67
N SER A 63 9.18 -14.39 -3.30
CA SER A 63 9.18 -12.93 -3.23
C SER A 63 9.32 -12.37 -1.81
N THR A 64 9.54 -13.18 -0.75
CA THR A 64 9.57 -12.72 0.65
C THR A 64 11.00 -12.40 1.04
N SER A 65 11.98 -13.01 0.38
CA SER A 65 13.28 -12.35 0.21
C SER A 65 13.05 -10.96 -0.39
N ASN A 66 12.24 -10.85 -1.43
CA ASN A 66 12.07 -9.60 -2.18
C ASN A 66 11.18 -8.54 -1.48
N GLY A 67 10.17 -8.86 -0.67
CA GLY A 67 9.25 -7.86 -0.09
C GLY A 67 9.86 -7.11 1.10
N PHE A 68 10.61 -7.84 1.93
CA PHE A 68 11.44 -7.27 2.98
C PHE A 68 12.64 -6.53 2.38
N GLU A 69 13.29 -7.10 1.36
CA GLU A 69 14.34 -6.41 0.62
C GLU A 69 13.83 -5.16 -0.12
N GLN A 70 12.62 -5.14 -0.69
CA GLN A 70 12.06 -4.00 -1.42
C GLN A 70 11.61 -2.87 -0.49
N SER A 71 11.01 -3.19 0.66
CA SER A 71 10.69 -2.18 1.69
C SER A 71 11.95 -1.62 2.35
N LEU A 72 12.95 -2.48 2.64
CA LEU A 72 14.26 -2.04 3.07
C LEU A 72 15.01 -1.26 1.98
N LEU A 73 14.89 -1.65 0.71
CA LEU A 73 15.47 -0.93 -0.43
C LEU A 73 14.80 0.42 -0.61
N MET A 74 13.48 0.54 -0.45
CA MET A 74 12.75 1.82 -0.48
C MET A 74 13.15 2.72 0.69
N VAL A 75 13.22 2.19 1.90
CA VAL A 75 13.66 2.93 3.10
C VAL A 75 15.13 3.32 2.99
N PHE A 76 15.98 2.42 2.53
CA PHE A 76 17.40 2.66 2.24
C PHE A 76 17.55 3.71 1.14
N TRP A 77 16.75 3.63 0.08
CA TRP A 77 16.71 4.59 -1.02
C TRP A 77 16.28 5.98 -0.59
N PHE A 78 15.20 6.07 0.19
CA PHE A 78 14.68 7.32 0.72
C PHE A 78 15.72 7.98 1.64
N SER A 79 16.39 7.16 2.48
CA SER A 79 17.49 7.58 3.35
C SER A 79 18.77 7.98 2.56
N LEU A 80 19.07 7.28 1.46
CA LEU A 80 20.19 7.61 0.58
C LEU A 80 19.94 8.93 -0.17
N ARG A 81 18.69 9.17 -0.58
CA ARG A 81 18.26 10.42 -1.22
C ARG A 81 18.23 11.60 -0.29
N LEU A 82 17.93 11.39 1.00
CA LEU A 82 18.13 12.38 2.05
C LEU A 82 19.61 12.82 2.15
N THR A 83 20.53 11.87 1.96
CA THR A 83 21.99 12.13 2.03
C THR A 83 22.54 12.79 0.76
N ILE A 84 22.03 12.41 -0.42
CA ILE A 84 22.55 12.84 -1.73
C ILE A 84 21.85 14.09 -2.26
N THR A 85 20.58 14.32 -1.90
CA THR A 85 19.77 15.43 -2.42
C THR A 85 19.49 16.43 -1.31
N THR A 86 20.53 17.19 -0.96
CA THR A 86 20.37 18.61 -0.62
C THR A 86 19.94 19.38 -1.89
N GLY A 87 18.78 19.00 -2.43
CA GLY A 87 18.10 19.69 -3.53
C GLY A 87 17.56 21.06 -3.07
N PRO A 88 17.08 21.90 -4.01
CA PRO A 88 16.96 23.34 -3.82
C PRO A 88 16.21 23.66 -2.53
N LYS A 89 16.80 24.54 -1.71
CA LYS A 89 16.27 24.97 -0.40
C LYS A 89 14.77 25.26 -0.51
N LEU A 90 13.93 24.29 -0.17
CA LEU A 90 12.50 24.52 0.00
C LEU A 90 12.36 25.67 0.98
N PRO A 91 11.48 26.65 0.72
CA PRO A 91 11.25 27.74 1.65
C PRO A 91 10.91 27.12 3.01
N LYS A 92 11.61 27.53 4.07
CA LYS A 92 11.35 26.98 5.40
C LYS A 92 9.91 27.34 5.78
N SER A 93 9.06 26.34 6.02
CA SER A 93 7.74 26.58 6.58
C SER A 93 7.91 27.23 7.93
N GLU A 94 7.33 28.41 8.09
CA GLU A 94 7.11 28.99 9.42
C GLU A 94 6.30 27.97 10.23
N ASN A 95 6.68 27.71 11.48
CA ASN A 95 6.00 26.74 12.36
C ASN A 95 6.05 25.25 11.96
N ALA A 96 7.08 24.80 11.23
CA ALA A 96 7.25 23.39 10.87
C ALA A 96 7.38 22.42 12.05
N TRP A 97 7.86 22.87 13.22
CA TRP A 97 8.18 22.00 14.36
C TRP A 97 7.20 22.14 15.53
N ILE A 98 5.99 22.64 15.28
CA ILE A 98 4.93 22.63 16.30
C ILE A 98 4.51 21.18 16.59
N PHE A 99 4.36 20.85 17.87
CA PHE A 99 4.01 19.51 18.34
C PHE A 99 2.71 18.97 17.73
N ALA A 100 1.67 19.80 17.63
CA ALA A 100 0.38 19.40 17.07
C ALA A 100 -0.27 20.54 16.29
N LYS A 101 -0.79 20.21 15.11
CA LYS A 101 -1.71 21.05 14.31
C LYS A 101 -3.15 20.55 14.49
N PRO A 102 -4.19 21.30 14.06
CA PRO A 102 -5.58 20.83 14.11
C PRO A 102 -5.79 19.47 13.46
N ASN A 103 -4.97 19.13 12.46
CA ASN A 103 -5.02 17.85 11.74
C ASN A 103 -4.36 16.68 12.50
N ALA A 104 -3.96 16.85 13.76
CA ALA A 104 -3.30 15.80 14.54
C ALA A 104 -4.22 14.60 14.79
N VAL A 105 -5.53 14.82 14.89
CA VAL A 105 -6.51 13.74 15.10
C VAL A 105 -6.59 12.84 13.86
N GLN A 106 -6.62 13.45 12.67
CA GLN A 106 -6.56 12.77 11.39
C GLN A 106 -5.29 11.92 11.27
N ALA A 107 -4.14 12.49 11.65
CA ALA A 107 -2.87 11.77 11.65
C ALA A 107 -2.89 10.53 12.54
N ILE A 108 -3.57 10.57 13.69
CA ILE A 108 -3.74 9.38 14.56
C ILE A 108 -4.55 8.28 13.84
N GLY A 109 -5.57 8.64 13.07
CA GLY A 109 -6.32 7.70 12.23
C GLY A 109 -5.43 7.02 11.18
N VAL A 110 -4.67 7.82 10.43
CA VAL A 110 -3.71 7.31 9.42
C VAL A 110 -2.65 6.41 10.04
N MET A 111 -2.09 6.80 11.20
CA MET A 111 -1.12 5.97 11.94
C MET A 111 -1.75 4.65 12.40
N SER A 112 -2.97 4.71 12.94
CA SER A 112 -3.69 3.51 13.39
C SER A 112 -3.89 2.55 12.20
N PHE A 113 -4.32 3.08 11.06
CA PHE A 113 -4.51 2.30 9.82
C PHE A 113 -3.22 1.62 9.36
N ALA A 114 -2.08 2.32 9.42
CA ALA A 114 -0.78 1.77 9.02
C ALA A 114 -0.37 0.53 9.82
N PHE A 115 -0.85 0.39 11.06
CA PHE A 115 -0.56 -0.76 11.94
C PHE A 115 -1.73 -1.76 12.03
N ILE A 116 -2.75 -1.65 11.19
CA ILE A 116 -3.82 -2.66 11.11
C ILE A 116 -3.28 -3.91 10.41
N CYS A 117 -3.09 -4.97 11.19
CA CYS A 117 -2.80 -6.32 10.67
C CYS A 117 -3.54 -7.44 11.42
N ASN A 118 -4.37 -7.07 12.40
CA ASN A 118 -5.01 -8.01 13.32
C ASN A 118 -5.97 -8.99 12.62
N HIS A 119 -6.57 -8.59 11.50
CA HIS A 119 -7.44 -9.45 10.69
C HIS A 119 -6.68 -10.62 10.04
N ASN A 120 -5.38 -10.43 9.80
CA ASN A 120 -4.50 -11.45 9.23
C ASN A 120 -3.90 -12.38 10.29
N SER A 121 -4.10 -12.10 11.58
CA SER A 121 -3.42 -12.81 12.66
C SER A 121 -3.69 -14.32 12.68
N PHE A 122 -4.93 -14.75 12.41
CA PHE A 122 -5.25 -16.18 12.38
C PHE A 122 -4.55 -16.93 11.23
N LEU A 123 -4.50 -16.30 10.05
CA LEU A 123 -3.81 -16.86 8.89
C LEU A 123 -2.31 -16.97 9.13
N ILE A 124 -1.71 -15.92 9.71
CA ILE A 124 -0.28 -15.94 10.07
C ILE A 124 -0.04 -17.01 11.13
N TYR A 125 -0.84 -17.05 12.20
CA TYR A 125 -0.71 -18.04 13.29
C TYR A 125 -0.74 -19.48 12.77
N GLY A 126 -1.70 -19.80 11.90
CA GLY A 126 -1.81 -21.13 11.28
C GLY A 126 -0.69 -21.47 10.30
N SER A 127 0.10 -20.47 9.89
CA SER A 127 1.25 -20.64 8.98
C SER A 127 2.59 -20.76 9.72
N LEU A 128 2.62 -20.62 11.07
CA LEU A 128 3.85 -20.88 11.83
C LEU A 128 4.20 -22.37 11.79
N GLU A 129 5.50 -22.66 11.68
CA GLU A 129 6.04 -24.02 11.81
C GLU A 129 5.67 -24.64 13.17
N GLU A 130 5.76 -23.85 14.23
CA GLU A 130 5.35 -24.23 15.59
C GLU A 130 4.30 -23.24 16.14
N PRO A 131 2.99 -23.52 15.97
CA PRO A 131 1.91 -22.64 16.40
C PRO A 131 1.68 -22.74 17.93
N THR A 132 2.61 -22.18 18.70
CA THR A 132 2.50 -22.03 20.16
C THR A 132 2.28 -20.56 20.53
N LEU A 133 1.55 -20.30 21.63
CA LEU A 133 1.32 -18.94 22.12
C LEU A 133 2.62 -18.18 22.43
N LYS A 134 3.65 -18.90 22.89
CA LYS A 134 4.98 -18.33 23.16
C LYS A 134 5.66 -17.86 21.87
N ASN A 135 5.63 -18.68 20.81
CA ASN A 135 6.20 -18.33 19.52
C ASN A 135 5.41 -17.19 18.86
N TRP A 136 4.07 -17.25 18.92
CA TRP A 136 3.21 -16.18 18.42
C TRP A 136 3.48 -14.83 19.08
N SER A 137 3.56 -14.79 20.41
CA SER A 137 3.86 -13.57 21.16
C SER A 137 5.23 -13.00 20.77
N ARG A 138 6.26 -13.86 20.72
CA ARG A 138 7.61 -13.45 20.31
C ARG A 138 7.62 -12.86 18.90
N VAL A 139 7.07 -13.58 17.93
CA VAL A 139 7.04 -13.14 16.52
C VAL A 139 6.29 -11.82 16.40
N THR A 140 5.12 -11.70 17.00
CA THR A 140 4.31 -10.48 16.95
C THR A 140 5.05 -9.29 17.55
N HIS A 141 5.62 -9.42 18.75
CA HIS A 141 6.35 -8.31 19.39
C HIS A 141 7.59 -7.89 18.59
N VAL A 142 8.37 -8.83 18.08
CA VAL A 142 9.55 -8.51 17.26
C VAL A 142 9.13 -7.81 15.96
N SER A 143 8.15 -8.35 15.25
CA SER A 143 7.67 -7.79 13.98
C SER A 143 7.07 -6.40 14.14
N VAL A 144 6.22 -6.18 15.16
CA VAL A 144 5.61 -4.88 15.42
C VAL A 144 6.67 -3.86 15.85
N SER A 145 7.57 -4.23 16.76
CA SER A 145 8.64 -3.32 17.21
C SER A 145 9.54 -2.90 16.05
N PHE A 146 9.90 -3.85 15.17
CA PHE A 146 10.68 -3.58 13.98
C PHE A 146 9.95 -2.66 12.99
N ALA A 147 8.66 -2.91 12.74
CA ALA A 147 7.82 -2.07 11.89
C ALA A 147 7.70 -0.63 12.43
N VAL A 148 7.57 -0.45 13.75
CA VAL A 148 7.56 0.86 14.39
C VAL A 148 8.86 1.61 14.16
N VAL A 149 10.01 0.97 14.36
CA VAL A 149 11.32 1.59 14.16
C VAL A 149 11.49 2.06 12.71
N ILE A 150 11.19 1.19 11.74
CA ILE A 150 11.27 1.56 10.31
C ILE A 150 10.32 2.73 9.98
N SER A 151 9.08 2.67 10.47
CA SER A 151 8.08 3.71 10.20
C SER A 151 8.51 5.06 10.76
N VAL A 152 9.07 5.10 11.97
CA VAL A 152 9.60 6.32 12.59
C VAL A 152 10.78 6.88 11.80
N VAL A 153 11.72 6.03 11.38
CA VAL A 153 12.86 6.47 10.54
C VAL A 153 12.37 7.04 9.22
N PHE A 154 11.46 6.34 8.54
CA PHE A 154 10.89 6.79 7.27
C PHE A 154 10.14 8.12 7.42
N ALA A 155 9.27 8.22 8.43
CA ALA A 155 8.52 9.44 8.71
C ALA A 155 9.43 10.63 9.06
N ALA A 156 10.48 10.40 9.87
CA ALA A 156 11.44 11.43 10.22
C ALA A 156 12.21 11.92 9.00
N CYS A 157 12.75 11.01 8.18
CA CYS A 157 13.44 11.36 6.93
C CYS A 157 12.52 12.13 5.97
N GLY A 158 11.28 11.65 5.80
CA GLY A 158 10.29 12.29 4.94
C GLY A 158 9.92 13.70 5.40
N TYR A 159 9.64 13.85 6.68
CA TYR A 159 9.24 15.13 7.25
C TYR A 159 10.39 16.15 7.29
N ILE A 160 11.63 15.73 7.59
CA ILE A 160 12.80 16.62 7.55
C ILE A 160 13.02 17.17 6.13
N THR A 161 12.71 16.38 5.09
CA THR A 161 12.89 16.78 3.69
C THR A 161 11.91 17.86 3.27
N PHE A 162 10.61 17.68 3.55
CA PHE A 162 9.53 18.50 2.98
C PHE A 162 8.89 19.46 3.99
N THR A 163 8.99 19.16 5.28
CA THR A 163 8.46 19.96 6.39
C THR A 163 6.97 20.30 6.22
N GLY A 164 6.61 21.59 6.11
CA GLY A 164 5.22 22.02 5.95
C GLY A 164 4.60 21.72 4.57
N TYR A 165 5.38 21.21 3.61
CA TYR A 165 4.90 20.89 2.26
C TYR A 165 4.68 19.39 2.04
N THR A 166 4.75 18.56 3.09
CA THR A 166 4.52 17.11 2.96
C THR A 166 3.09 16.82 2.50
N GLU A 167 2.97 16.02 1.45
CA GLU A 167 1.69 15.51 0.93
C GLU A 167 1.32 14.18 1.62
N GLY A 168 0.06 13.75 1.47
CA GLY A 168 -0.43 12.49 2.05
C GLY A 168 0.28 11.23 1.52
N ASP A 169 0.79 11.29 0.30
CA ASP A 169 1.75 10.32 -0.26
C ASP A 169 3.06 11.07 -0.58
N ILE A 170 4.16 10.64 0.02
CA ILE A 170 5.45 11.29 -0.13
C ILE A 170 6.02 11.19 -1.54
N PHE A 171 5.59 10.21 -2.33
CA PHE A 171 5.96 10.15 -3.74
C PHE A 171 5.33 11.28 -4.56
N GLU A 172 4.28 11.94 -4.08
CA GLU A 172 3.71 13.13 -4.73
C GLU A 172 4.61 14.35 -4.59
N ASN A 173 5.43 14.41 -3.53
CA ASN A 173 6.35 15.52 -3.32
C ASN A 173 7.51 15.55 -4.31
N TYR A 174 7.87 14.43 -4.94
CA TYR A 174 8.98 14.37 -5.89
C TYR A 174 8.54 14.76 -7.30
N CYS A 175 9.41 15.45 -8.04
CA CYS A 175 9.15 15.76 -9.45
C CYS A 175 8.97 14.48 -10.29
N ARG A 176 8.22 14.62 -11.40
CA ARG A 176 7.98 13.54 -12.36
C ARG A 176 9.23 13.18 -13.16
N ASP A 177 10.10 14.15 -13.42
CA ASP A 177 11.35 13.94 -14.18
C ASP A 177 12.45 13.21 -13.41
N ASP A 178 12.21 12.95 -12.14
CA ASP A 178 13.16 12.27 -11.29
C ASP A 178 13.11 10.75 -11.55
N ASN A 179 14.11 10.26 -12.28
CA ASN A 179 14.22 8.84 -12.65
C ASN A 179 14.24 7.91 -11.44
N LEU A 180 14.89 8.34 -10.35
CA LEU A 180 14.92 7.56 -9.11
C LEU A 180 13.52 7.51 -8.50
N ALA A 181 12.87 8.66 -8.29
CA ALA A 181 11.55 8.70 -7.68
C ALA A 181 10.53 7.90 -8.52
N THR A 182 10.66 7.94 -9.85
CA THR A 182 9.85 7.16 -10.78
C THR A 182 10.08 5.65 -10.64
N PHE A 183 11.32 5.21 -10.47
CA PHE A 183 11.61 3.80 -10.18
C PHE A 183 11.01 3.37 -8.83
N GLY A 184 11.12 4.21 -7.80
CA GLY A 184 10.49 3.99 -6.49
C GLY A 184 8.96 3.84 -6.61
N ARG A 185 8.29 4.74 -7.35
CA ARG A 185 6.85 4.67 -7.65
C ARG A 185 6.47 3.36 -8.33
N PHE A 186 7.27 2.90 -9.30
CA PHE A 186 7.02 1.63 -9.99
C PHE A 186 7.10 0.44 -9.01
N CYS A 187 8.18 0.33 -8.24
CA CYS A 187 8.31 -0.74 -7.24
C CYS A 187 7.17 -0.70 -6.22
N TYR A 188 6.82 0.49 -5.74
CA TYR A 188 5.73 0.67 -4.79
C TYR A 188 4.37 0.26 -5.37
N GLY A 189 4.05 0.68 -6.60
CA GLY A 189 2.84 0.27 -7.30
C GLY A 189 2.76 -1.24 -7.51
N VAL A 190 3.87 -1.90 -7.89
CA VAL A 190 3.92 -3.37 -8.02
C VAL A 190 3.65 -4.06 -6.67
N THR A 191 4.28 -3.59 -5.59
CA THR A 191 4.05 -4.15 -4.25
C THR A 191 2.59 -4.01 -3.82
N VAL A 192 1.96 -2.87 -4.08
CA VAL A 192 0.56 -2.61 -3.73
C VAL A 192 -0.39 -3.51 -4.53
N ILE A 193 -0.15 -3.67 -5.84
CA ILE A 193 -0.91 -4.60 -6.70
C ILE A 193 -0.81 -6.04 -6.16
N LEU A 194 0.38 -6.48 -5.72
CA LEU A 194 0.58 -7.84 -5.20
C LEU A 194 0.00 -8.04 -3.79
N THR A 195 -0.19 -6.97 -3.02
CA THR A 195 -0.76 -7.02 -1.67
C THR A 195 -2.29 -7.00 -1.70
N PHE A 196 -2.90 -6.37 -2.70
CA PHE A 196 -4.36 -6.29 -2.83
C PHE A 196 -5.09 -7.67 -2.74
N PRO A 197 -4.64 -8.73 -3.44
CA PRO A 197 -5.30 -10.03 -3.40
C PRO A 197 -5.35 -10.66 -2.00
N LEU A 198 -4.37 -10.36 -1.14
CA LEU A 198 -4.34 -10.86 0.25
C LEU A 198 -5.49 -10.26 1.06
N GLU A 199 -5.70 -8.95 0.95
CA GLU A 199 -6.82 -8.27 1.63
C GLU A 199 -8.17 -8.70 1.07
N CYS A 200 -8.27 -8.88 -0.25
CA CYS A 200 -9.47 -9.42 -0.88
C CYS A 200 -9.78 -10.84 -0.39
N PHE A 201 -8.76 -11.67 -0.18
CA PHE A 201 -8.94 -13.01 0.34
C PHE A 201 -9.46 -13.02 1.76
N VAL A 202 -8.85 -12.25 2.66
CA VAL A 202 -9.28 -12.23 4.07
C VAL A 202 -10.69 -11.69 4.20
N THR A 203 -11.04 -10.67 3.41
CA THR A 203 -12.42 -10.17 3.33
C THR A 203 -13.39 -11.25 2.85
N ARG A 204 -13.02 -12.01 1.81
CA ARG A 204 -13.83 -13.11 1.29
C ARG A 204 -13.96 -14.25 2.30
N GLU A 205 -12.91 -14.59 3.04
CA GLU A 205 -12.92 -15.62 4.07
C GLU A 205 -13.86 -15.26 5.22
N VAL A 206 -13.85 -14.00 5.66
CA VAL A 206 -14.81 -13.51 6.66
C VAL A 206 -16.25 -13.64 6.15
N ILE A 207 -16.54 -13.23 4.91
CA ILE A 207 -17.87 -13.38 4.31
C ILE A 207 -18.26 -14.86 4.20
N ALA A 208 -17.34 -15.73 3.77
CA ALA A 208 -17.56 -17.16 3.66
C ALA A 208 -17.90 -17.81 5.02
N ASN A 209 -17.19 -17.43 6.08
CA ASN A 209 -17.40 -17.96 7.41
C ASN A 209 -18.72 -17.47 8.02
N VAL A 210 -19.04 -16.19 7.87
CA VAL A 210 -20.26 -15.59 8.44
C VAL A 210 -21.52 -16.07 7.71
N PHE A 211 -21.53 -16.08 6.38
CA PHE A 211 -22.73 -16.34 5.60
C PHE A 211 -22.84 -17.77 5.07
N PHE A 212 -21.72 -18.48 4.88
CA PHE A 212 -21.67 -19.78 4.20
C PHE A 212 -21.03 -20.90 5.03
N ARG A 213 -20.79 -20.67 6.33
CA ARG A 213 -20.17 -21.64 7.27
C ARG A 213 -18.85 -22.22 6.73
N GLY A 214 -18.09 -21.43 5.98
CA GLY A 214 -16.78 -21.79 5.44
C GLY A 214 -16.78 -22.59 4.12
N ASN A 215 -17.93 -23.07 3.63
CA ASN A 215 -18.01 -23.84 2.38
C ASN A 215 -18.50 -22.98 1.21
N LEU A 216 -17.56 -22.40 0.46
CA LEU A 216 -17.87 -21.57 -0.70
C LEU A 216 -17.79 -22.36 -2.02
N SER A 217 -18.89 -22.44 -2.76
CA SER A 217 -18.89 -23.02 -4.11
C SER A 217 -18.04 -22.19 -5.07
N THR A 218 -17.61 -22.77 -6.21
CA THR A 218 -16.81 -22.07 -7.22
C THR A 218 -17.51 -20.85 -7.79
N VAL A 219 -18.83 -20.93 -7.96
CA VAL A 219 -19.63 -19.80 -8.46
C VAL A 219 -19.68 -18.69 -7.42
N PHE A 220 -19.97 -19.02 -6.15
CA PHE A 220 -20.01 -18.01 -5.09
C PHE A 220 -18.63 -17.38 -4.83
N HIS A 221 -17.55 -18.16 -4.96
CA HIS A 221 -16.18 -17.64 -4.90
C HIS A 221 -15.93 -16.55 -5.93
N ILE A 222 -16.28 -16.81 -7.19
CA ILE A 222 -16.10 -15.84 -8.27
C ILE A 222 -16.99 -14.61 -8.04
N VAL A 223 -18.27 -14.83 -7.75
CA VAL A 223 -19.25 -13.74 -7.55
C VAL A 223 -18.83 -12.82 -6.40
N VAL A 224 -18.51 -13.37 -5.22
CA VAL A 224 -18.10 -12.56 -4.06
C VAL A 224 -16.82 -11.78 -4.37
N THR A 225 -15.84 -12.41 -5.01
CA THR A 225 -14.58 -11.74 -5.38
C THR A 225 -14.81 -10.59 -6.35
N VAL A 226 -15.62 -10.81 -7.40
CA VAL A 226 -15.94 -9.78 -8.40
C VAL A 226 -16.70 -8.62 -7.75
N VAL A 227 -17.67 -8.90 -6.88
CA VAL A 227 -18.44 -7.87 -6.16
C VAL A 227 -17.53 -7.06 -5.24
N LEU A 228 -16.66 -7.70 -4.46
CA LEU A 228 -15.71 -7.02 -3.58
C LEU A 228 -14.80 -6.07 -4.37
N ILE A 229 -14.23 -6.54 -5.47
CA ILE A 229 -13.34 -5.74 -6.32
C ILE A 229 -14.12 -4.61 -7.00
N ALA A 230 -15.32 -4.88 -7.50
CA ALA A 230 -16.15 -3.86 -8.14
C ALA A 230 -16.53 -2.74 -7.17
N VAL A 231 -16.92 -3.08 -5.93
CA VAL A 231 -17.22 -2.09 -4.88
C VAL A 231 -15.97 -1.29 -4.52
N ALA A 232 -14.85 -1.97 -4.25
CA ALA A 232 -13.59 -1.29 -3.90
C ALA A 232 -13.16 -0.34 -5.03
N THR A 233 -13.22 -0.78 -6.28
CA THR A 233 -12.86 0.02 -7.47
C THR A 233 -13.82 1.18 -7.66
N GLY A 234 -15.13 0.95 -7.55
CA GLY A 234 -16.13 2.01 -7.68
C GLY A 234 -15.92 3.13 -6.67
N VAL A 235 -15.61 2.79 -5.42
CA VAL A 235 -15.30 3.79 -4.38
C VAL A 235 -13.97 4.49 -4.70
N SER A 236 -12.93 3.77 -5.13
CA SER A 236 -11.65 4.39 -5.52
C SER A 236 -11.75 5.35 -6.70
N LEU A 237 -12.74 5.20 -7.58
CA LEU A 237 -12.96 6.12 -8.68
C LEU A 237 -13.69 7.40 -8.27
N VAL A 238 -14.37 7.39 -7.11
CA VAL A 238 -15.10 8.54 -6.57
C VAL A 238 -14.21 9.43 -5.71
N TYR A 239 -13.21 8.85 -5.04
CA TYR A 239 -12.34 9.58 -4.12
C TYR A 239 -10.93 9.76 -4.67
N ASP A 240 -10.51 11.03 -4.70
CA ASP A 240 -9.24 11.48 -5.27
C ASP A 240 -8.09 11.45 -4.26
N CYS A 241 -8.40 11.72 -2.99
CA CYS A 241 -7.39 11.95 -1.97
C CYS A 241 -7.21 10.72 -1.09
N LEU A 242 -6.02 10.13 -1.15
CA LEU A 242 -5.63 9.02 -0.28
C LEU A 242 -5.80 9.37 1.20
N GLY A 243 -5.38 10.58 1.61
CA GLY A 243 -5.49 11.04 3.01
C GLY A 243 -6.92 10.98 3.55
N ILE A 244 -7.90 11.45 2.78
CA ILE A 244 -9.32 11.43 3.18
C ILE A 244 -9.82 9.99 3.37
N VAL A 245 -9.45 9.08 2.47
CA VAL A 245 -9.84 7.66 2.56
C VAL A 245 -9.23 6.99 3.79
N LEU A 246 -7.99 7.35 4.14
CA LEU A 246 -7.30 6.83 5.32
C LEU A 246 -7.83 7.44 6.63
N GLU A 247 -8.32 8.68 6.60
CA GLU A 247 -8.95 9.34 7.74
C GLU A 247 -10.35 8.80 8.07
N LEU A 248 -11.10 8.38 7.05
CA LEU A 248 -12.49 7.91 7.20
C LEU A 248 -12.63 6.46 7.68
N ASN A 249 -11.51 5.74 7.85
CA ASN A 249 -11.48 4.31 8.12
C ASN A 249 -11.15 4.00 9.58
#